data_AF-A0A530QSY0-F1
#
_entry.id   AF-A0A530QSY0-F1
#
_cell.length_a   1.000
_cell.length_b   1.000
_cell.length_c   1.000
_cell.angle_alpha   90.00
_cell.angle_beta   90.00
_cell.angle_gamma   90.00
#
_symmetry.space_group_name_H-M   'P 1'
#
loop_
_entity.id
_entity.type
_entity.pdbx_description
1 polymer ?
#
loop_
_entity_poly.entity_id
_entity_poly.type
_entity_poly.pdbx_seq_one_letter_code
_entity_poly.pdbx_strand_id
1 'polypeptide(L)'
;PPGPAGHPPLEGEGYAAPVIPILFYRSMLLAADVAPIDALFEALSARGMAPVPIFVSSLKDPASLAFVETALAALNPAAIITATAFASGAEPGVETLFDRAGVPVFQVIVATTRRDIWQNNQRGLAPADLAMHVVLPELDGRILAGAISFKGESETDPALAFRAFANRPEPDRVAQVANRVQAFIRLQRTPRAERKLAILIPDYPSAPGRTGYAVGLDVPSSVLAMLHDLSEQGYAVEGIPQTPRELLDELERSEGGLGLGDYLDLSAELPAEAIAAVTAAWGNAADETGLCDAPPSVLPDTSG
;
A
#
# COMPACT_ATOMS: atom_id res chain seq x y z
N PRO A 1 17.27 28.55 -3.19
CA PRO A 1 18.61 28.85 -2.64
C PRO A 1 19.39 27.54 -2.37
N PRO A 2 20.66 27.41 -2.80
CA PRO A 2 21.41 26.16 -2.60
C PRO A 2 21.83 26.05 -1.12
N GLY A 3 21.72 24.84 -0.57
CA GLY A 3 22.07 24.52 0.82
C GLY A 3 23.59 24.45 1.08
N PRO A 4 23.99 24.35 2.36
CA PRO A 4 25.33 24.71 2.85
C PRO A 4 26.47 23.72 2.55
N ALA A 5 26.27 22.70 1.71
CA ALA A 5 27.27 21.66 1.46
C ALA A 5 27.93 21.69 0.06
N GLY A 6 27.55 22.60 -0.84
CA GLY A 6 28.26 22.77 -2.12
C GLY A 6 28.29 21.54 -3.05
N HIS A 7 27.49 20.51 -2.79
CA HIS A 7 27.28 19.41 -3.71
C HIS A 7 26.21 19.81 -4.73
N PRO A 8 26.49 19.67 -6.05
CA PRO A 8 25.43 19.81 -7.03
C PRO A 8 24.34 18.75 -6.75
N PRO A 9 23.05 19.06 -6.99
CA PRO A 9 22.02 18.04 -7.07
C PRO A 9 22.47 16.92 -8.02
N LEU A 10 21.97 15.70 -7.84
CA LEU A 10 22.16 14.64 -8.83
C LEU A 10 21.52 15.10 -10.16
N GLU A 11 22.32 15.69 -11.05
CA GLU A 11 21.91 16.13 -12.37
C GLU A 11 21.77 14.90 -13.26
N GLY A 12 20.52 14.47 -13.47
CA GLY A 12 20.13 13.55 -14.54
C GLY A 12 19.33 14.32 -15.60
N GLU A 13 19.87 14.40 -16.81
CA GLU A 13 19.21 14.97 -17.99
C GLU A 13 17.91 14.21 -18.31
N GLY A 14 16.82 14.95 -18.60
CA GLY A 14 15.57 14.43 -19.17
C GLY A 14 14.66 13.71 -18.17
N TYR A 15 13.71 14.44 -17.56
CA TYR A 15 12.79 13.95 -16.51
C TYR A 15 13.48 13.04 -15.47
N ALA A 16 14.24 13.65 -14.55
CA ALA A 16 14.88 12.92 -13.45
C ALA A 16 13.88 11.92 -12.81
N ALA A 17 14.27 10.64 -12.78
CA ALA A 17 13.48 9.57 -12.21
C ALA A 17 13.01 9.96 -10.80
N PRO A 18 11.74 9.67 -10.41
CA PRO A 18 11.23 10.03 -9.10
C PRO A 18 12.10 9.41 -8.00
N VAL A 19 12.65 10.25 -7.12
CA VAL A 19 13.55 9.84 -6.05
C VAL A 19 12.75 9.25 -4.89
N ILE A 20 13.15 8.06 -4.43
CA ILE A 20 12.45 7.27 -3.40
C ILE A 20 13.42 6.89 -2.27
N PRO A 21 13.56 7.71 -1.22
CA PRO A 21 14.32 7.34 -0.05
C PRO A 21 13.75 6.09 0.64
N ILE A 22 14.61 5.12 0.95
CA ILE A 22 14.26 3.91 1.69
C ILE A 22 14.94 3.99 3.05
N LEU A 23 14.19 4.33 4.10
CA LEU A 23 14.69 4.44 5.47
C LEU A 23 14.70 3.05 6.14
N PHE A 24 15.84 2.60 6.63
CA PHE A 24 15.97 1.32 7.33
C PHE A 24 16.94 1.38 8.51
N TYR A 25 16.96 0.37 9.37
CA TYR A 25 17.83 0.39 10.53
C TYR A 25 19.29 0.11 10.17
N ARG A 26 20.21 0.89 10.75
CA ARG A 26 21.66 0.65 10.69
C ARG A 26 22.04 -0.75 11.18
N SER A 27 21.31 -1.31 12.14
CA SER A 27 21.53 -2.68 12.63
C SER A 27 21.34 -3.74 11.54
N MET A 28 20.42 -3.53 10.58
CA MET A 28 20.25 -4.44 9.45
C MET A 28 21.51 -4.46 8.57
N LEU A 29 22.07 -3.28 8.28
CA LEU A 29 23.31 -3.16 7.51
C LEU A 29 24.48 -3.84 8.22
N LEU A 30 24.65 -3.59 9.52
CA LEU A 30 25.72 -4.17 10.32
C LEU A 30 25.61 -5.70 10.45
N ALA A 31 24.38 -6.23 10.42
CA ALA A 31 24.11 -7.67 10.45
C ALA A 31 24.15 -8.32 9.05
N ALA A 32 24.41 -7.57 7.98
CA ALA A 32 24.26 -8.00 6.59
C ALA A 32 22.86 -8.58 6.28
N ASP A 33 21.83 -8.11 6.97
CA ASP A 33 20.43 -8.55 6.84
C ASP A 33 19.61 -7.56 5.98
N VAL A 34 20.17 -7.19 4.82
CA VAL A 34 19.64 -6.14 3.91
C VAL A 34 19.06 -6.64 2.59
N ALA A 35 19.03 -7.95 2.37
CA ALA A 35 18.46 -8.54 1.15
C ALA A 35 17.03 -8.05 0.79
N PRO A 36 16.12 -7.76 1.75
CA PRO A 36 14.83 -7.15 1.43
C PRO A 36 14.92 -5.73 0.88
N ILE A 37 15.90 -4.95 1.36
CA ILE A 37 16.16 -3.58 0.89
C ILE A 37 16.73 -3.62 -0.52
N ASP A 38 17.66 -4.54 -0.79
CA ASP A 38 18.24 -4.74 -2.13
C ASP A 38 17.16 -5.17 -3.14
N ALA A 39 16.32 -6.13 -2.77
CA ALA A 39 15.21 -6.57 -3.64
C ALA A 39 14.22 -5.43 -3.94
N LEU A 40 13.92 -4.59 -2.94
CA LEU A 40 13.06 -3.43 -3.13
C LEU A 40 13.73 -2.35 -4.00
N PHE A 41 15.02 -2.11 -3.81
CA PHE A 41 15.81 -1.22 -4.66
C PHE A 41 15.73 -1.65 -6.13
N GLU A 42 15.97 -2.92 -6.42
CA GLU A 42 15.90 -3.45 -7.79
C GLU A 42 14.48 -3.33 -8.37
N ALA A 43 13.46 -3.69 -7.58
CA ALA A 43 12.07 -3.61 -8.02
C ALA A 43 11.62 -2.17 -8.33
N LEU A 44 12.07 -1.18 -7.56
CA LEU A 44 11.78 0.23 -7.80
C LEU A 44 12.55 0.76 -9.02
N SER A 45 13.83 0.39 -9.13
CA SER A 45 14.70 0.79 -10.26
C SER A 45 14.16 0.25 -11.59
N ALA A 46 13.73 -1.00 -11.63
CA ALA A 46 13.11 -1.64 -12.80
C ALA A 46 11.81 -0.94 -13.26
N ARG A 47 11.19 -0.12 -12.39
CA ARG A 47 9.98 0.66 -12.67
C ARG A 47 10.28 2.13 -13.00
N GLY A 48 11.54 2.46 -13.26
CA GLY A 48 11.99 3.80 -13.64
C GLY A 48 12.00 4.80 -12.49
N MET A 49 12.09 4.33 -11.24
CA MET A 49 12.26 5.16 -10.05
C MET A 49 13.73 5.20 -9.61
N ALA A 50 14.12 6.20 -8.83
CA ALA A 50 15.47 6.35 -8.28
C ALA A 50 15.46 6.07 -6.77
N PRO A 51 15.52 4.80 -6.33
CA PRO A 51 15.57 4.47 -4.91
C PRO A 51 16.88 4.92 -4.26
N VAL A 52 16.81 5.43 -3.02
CA VAL A 52 17.97 5.90 -2.25
C VAL A 52 17.92 5.26 -0.86
N PRO A 53 18.64 4.15 -0.61
CA PRO A 53 18.71 3.53 0.71
C PRO A 53 19.42 4.45 1.71
N ILE A 54 18.77 4.74 2.84
CA ILE A 54 19.29 5.57 3.93
C ILE A 54 19.12 4.79 5.24
N PHE A 55 20.23 4.50 5.92
CA PHE A 55 20.18 3.83 7.21
C PHE A 55 20.22 4.83 8.37
N VAL A 56 19.46 4.54 9.43
CA VAL A 56 19.43 5.32 10.66
C VAL A 56 19.55 4.42 11.89
N SER A 57 20.10 4.95 12.99
CA SER A 57 20.11 4.23 14.26
C SER A 57 18.71 4.22 14.89
N SER A 58 18.05 5.37 14.90
CA SER A 58 16.69 5.55 15.41
C SER A 58 16.11 6.85 14.89
N LEU A 59 14.83 6.88 14.52
CA LEU A 59 14.14 8.14 14.22
C LEU A 59 13.76 8.94 15.46
N LYS A 60 14.10 8.46 16.67
CA LYS A 60 13.97 9.21 17.93
C LYS A 60 15.26 9.95 18.31
N ASP A 61 16.36 9.63 17.66
CA ASP A 61 17.65 10.26 17.90
C ASP A 61 17.72 11.61 17.14
N PRO A 62 17.93 12.76 17.82
CA PRO A 62 17.91 14.07 17.17
C PRO A 62 18.94 14.22 16.04
N ALA A 63 20.11 13.58 16.16
CA ALA A 63 21.13 13.62 15.12
C ALA A 63 20.71 12.84 13.87
N SER A 64 20.15 11.64 14.06
CA SER A 64 19.56 10.84 12.99
C SER A 64 18.41 11.57 12.29
N LEU A 65 17.53 12.23 13.05
CA LEU A 65 16.44 13.05 12.50
C LEU A 65 16.97 14.20 11.65
N ALA A 66 17.88 15.02 12.19
CA ALA A 66 18.45 16.16 11.46
C ALA A 66 19.19 15.74 10.18
N PHE A 67 19.87 14.59 10.21
CA PHE A 67 20.48 13.99 9.03
C PHE A 67 19.44 13.62 7.97
N VAL A 68 18.37 12.92 8.35
CA VAL A 68 17.32 12.54 7.41
C VAL A 68 16.60 13.77 6.87
N GLU A 69 16.29 14.78 7.69
CA GLU A 69 15.70 16.04 7.23
C GLU A 69 16.56 16.71 6.16
N THR A 70 17.86 16.82 6.42
CA THR A 70 18.82 17.39 5.47
C THR A 70 18.86 16.58 4.17
N ALA A 71 18.87 15.25 4.28
CA ALA A 71 18.88 14.36 3.12
C ALA A 71 17.59 14.48 2.30
N LEU A 72 16.42 14.47 2.94
CA LEU A 72 15.13 14.59 2.25
C LEU A 72 15.00 15.96 1.55
N ALA A 73 15.43 17.04 2.20
CA ALA A 73 15.42 18.37 1.60
C ALA A 73 16.34 18.46 0.37
N ALA A 74 17.50 17.79 0.39
CA ALA A 74 18.41 17.73 -0.74
C ALA A 74 17.90 16.84 -1.88
N LEU A 75 17.25 15.73 -1.54
CA LEU A 75 16.77 14.72 -2.49
C LEU A 75 15.46 15.10 -3.18
N ASN A 76 14.64 15.96 -2.56
CA ASN A 76 13.30 16.35 -3.04
C ASN A 76 12.46 15.13 -3.50
N PRO A 77 12.16 14.19 -2.58
CA PRO A 77 11.59 12.90 -2.91
C PRO A 77 10.17 13.00 -3.50
N ALA A 78 9.76 12.01 -4.29
CA ALA A 78 8.37 11.86 -4.72
C ALA A 78 7.51 11.10 -3.68
N ALA A 79 8.15 10.18 -2.95
CA ALA A 79 7.59 9.41 -1.85
C ALA A 79 8.73 8.87 -0.97
N ILE A 80 8.42 8.45 0.24
CA ILE A 80 9.37 7.83 1.18
C ILE A 80 8.91 6.41 1.49
N ILE A 81 9.84 5.46 1.60
CA ILE A 81 9.56 4.12 2.11
C ILE A 81 10.28 3.93 3.45
N THR A 82 9.57 3.45 4.46
CA THR A 82 10.11 3.18 5.79
C THR A 82 10.05 1.70 6.12
N ALA A 83 11.20 1.10 6.39
CA ALA A 83 11.37 -0.23 6.97
C ALA A 83 11.68 -0.16 8.48
N THR A 84 11.60 1.04 9.08
CA THR A 84 11.79 1.25 10.52
C THR A 84 10.48 0.97 11.27
N ALA A 85 10.38 -0.22 11.88
CA ALA A 85 9.25 -0.81 12.60
C ALA A 85 8.77 -0.05 13.87
N PHE A 86 9.01 1.26 13.96
CA PHE A 86 8.62 2.09 15.09
C PHE A 86 8.20 3.47 14.60
N ALA A 87 7.36 4.12 15.38
CA ALA A 87 7.03 5.53 15.21
C ALA A 87 8.27 6.42 15.38
N SER A 88 8.27 7.56 14.70
CA SER A 88 9.28 8.62 14.84
C SER A 88 9.29 9.21 16.26
N GLY A 89 8.24 8.96 17.04
CA GLY A 89 8.18 9.30 18.46
C GLY A 89 7.61 10.68 18.74
N ALA A 90 6.94 11.31 17.78
CA ALA A 90 6.16 12.51 18.01
C ALA A 90 5.00 12.21 18.98
N GLU A 91 4.77 13.10 19.94
CA GLU A 91 3.54 13.07 20.73
C GLU A 91 2.34 13.37 19.83
N PRO A 92 1.13 12.85 20.14
CA PRO A 92 -0.07 13.16 19.37
C PRO A 92 -0.24 14.68 19.18
N GLY A 93 -0.33 15.12 17.92
CA GLY A 93 -0.47 16.54 17.56
C GLY A 93 0.84 17.30 17.34
N VAL A 94 1.99 16.66 17.51
CA VAL A 94 3.30 17.23 17.12
C VAL A 94 3.62 16.80 15.69
N GLU A 95 4.01 17.78 14.87
CA GLU A 95 4.41 17.54 13.47
C GLU A 95 5.63 16.61 13.40
N THR A 96 5.47 15.48 12.72
CA THR A 96 6.53 14.49 12.50
C THR A 96 7.46 14.95 11.36
N LEU A 97 8.60 14.25 11.22
CA LEU A 97 9.46 14.38 10.03
C LEU A 97 8.67 14.20 8.72
N PHE A 98 7.70 13.29 8.73
CA PHE A 98 6.95 12.89 7.55
C PHE A 98 5.91 13.93 7.16
N ASP A 99 5.28 14.59 8.13
CA ASP A 99 4.37 15.71 7.90
C ASP A 99 5.11 16.86 7.20
N ARG A 100 6.30 17.22 7.70
CA ARG A 100 7.16 18.25 7.08
C ARG A 100 7.63 17.89 5.67
N ALA A 101 7.83 16.60 5.40
CA ALA A 101 8.24 16.14 4.07
C ALA A 101 7.13 16.34 3.02
N GLY A 102 5.86 16.33 3.42
CA GLY A 102 4.72 16.64 2.54
C GLY A 102 4.51 15.65 1.40
N VAL A 103 5.06 14.42 1.51
CA VAL A 103 4.98 13.37 0.49
C VAL A 103 4.43 12.07 1.09
N PRO A 104 3.85 11.17 0.28
CA PRO A 104 3.39 9.87 0.76
C PRO A 104 4.53 9.08 1.41
N VAL A 105 4.25 8.54 2.60
CA VAL A 105 5.19 7.72 3.35
C VAL A 105 4.64 6.31 3.48
N PHE A 106 5.36 5.35 2.93
CA PHE A 106 4.95 3.94 2.87
C PHE A 106 5.68 3.11 3.92
N GLN A 107 4.94 2.41 4.78
CA GLN A 107 5.51 1.45 5.71
C GLN A 107 5.61 0.07 5.06
N VAL A 108 6.82 -0.47 4.96
CA VAL A 108 7.07 -1.86 4.56
C VAL A 108 7.41 -2.71 5.78
N ILE A 109 6.99 -3.97 5.78
CA ILE A 109 7.24 -4.91 6.87
C ILE A 109 8.41 -5.82 6.51
N VAL A 110 9.50 -5.70 7.26
CA VAL A 110 10.60 -6.68 7.30
C VAL A 110 10.31 -7.58 8.49
N ALA A 111 9.52 -8.63 8.27
CA ALA A 111 8.88 -9.37 9.35
C ALA A 111 9.86 -10.23 10.15
N THR A 112 9.70 -10.25 11.47
CA THR A 112 10.41 -11.21 12.33
C THR A 112 9.77 -12.60 12.29
N THR A 113 8.51 -12.68 11.87
CA THR A 113 7.77 -13.91 11.61
C THR A 113 8.45 -14.77 10.54
N ARG A 114 8.48 -16.09 10.74
CA ARG A 114 9.01 -17.04 9.75
C ARG A 114 8.06 -17.19 8.55
N ARG A 115 8.61 -17.45 7.36
CA ARG A 115 7.82 -17.60 6.12
C ARG A 115 6.78 -18.71 6.21
N ASP A 116 7.15 -19.87 6.76
CA ASP A 116 6.25 -21.02 6.94
C ASP A 116 5.07 -20.71 7.89
N ILE A 117 5.34 -19.96 8.96
CA ILE A 117 4.31 -19.52 9.91
C ILE A 117 3.36 -18.53 9.25
N TRP A 118 3.88 -17.54 8.53
CA TRP A 118 3.05 -16.55 7.85
C TRP A 118 2.14 -17.20 6.79
N GLN A 119 2.69 -18.12 5.99
CA GLN A 119 1.95 -18.78 4.90
C GLN A 119 0.80 -19.67 5.41
N ASN A 120 0.99 -20.35 6.54
CA ASN A 120 0.00 -21.29 7.09
C ASN A 120 -0.95 -20.66 8.13
N ASN A 121 -0.76 -19.38 8.48
CA ASN A 121 -1.56 -18.69 9.48
C ASN A 121 -2.53 -17.72 8.82
N GLN A 122 -3.84 -17.93 8.98
CA GLN A 122 -4.87 -17.02 8.46
C GLN A 122 -4.75 -15.60 9.03
N ARG A 123 -4.16 -15.42 10.22
CA ARG A 123 -3.89 -14.09 10.80
C ARG A 123 -2.66 -13.40 10.19
N GLY A 124 -1.89 -14.11 9.37
CA GLY A 124 -0.65 -13.63 8.77
C GLY A 124 0.46 -13.44 9.80
N LEU A 125 0.75 -12.18 10.14
CA LEU A 125 1.89 -11.81 10.99
C LEU A 125 1.67 -12.14 12.47
N ALA A 126 2.77 -12.34 13.19
CA ALA A 126 2.73 -12.47 14.65
C ALA A 126 2.28 -11.15 15.31
N PRO A 127 1.64 -11.19 16.50
CA PRO A 127 1.18 -9.98 17.20
C PRO A 127 2.25 -8.92 17.43
N ALA A 128 3.51 -9.32 17.66
CA ALA A 128 4.63 -8.40 17.81
C ALA A 128 4.93 -7.64 16.51
N ASP A 129 4.92 -8.33 15.36
CA ASP A 129 5.12 -7.68 14.06
C ASP A 129 3.97 -6.74 13.73
N LEU A 130 2.71 -7.09 14.06
CA LEU A 130 1.55 -6.20 13.88
C LEU A 130 1.69 -4.93 14.72
N ALA A 131 2.05 -5.06 16.00
CA ALA A 131 2.23 -3.89 16.87
C ALA A 131 3.34 -2.97 16.34
N MET A 132 4.50 -3.54 15.98
CA MET A 132 5.67 -2.77 15.56
C MET A 132 5.51 -2.18 14.16
N HIS A 133 5.04 -2.96 13.19
CA HIS A 133 5.05 -2.54 11.79
C HIS A 133 3.73 -1.99 11.26
N VAL A 134 2.62 -2.12 12.02
CA VAL A 134 1.31 -1.62 11.60
C VAL A 134 0.83 -0.54 12.58
N VAL A 135 0.56 -0.91 13.83
CA VAL A 135 -0.09 0.00 14.78
C VAL A 135 0.75 1.24 15.07
N LEU A 136 2.04 1.09 15.39
CA LEU A 136 2.88 2.25 15.71
C LEU A 136 3.12 3.17 14.49
N PRO A 137 3.44 2.65 13.28
CA PRO A 137 3.57 3.48 12.08
C PRO A 137 2.27 4.17 11.63
N GLU A 138 1.09 3.59 11.88
CA GLU A 138 -0.19 4.24 11.59
C GLU A 138 -0.40 5.51 12.40
N LEU A 139 0.13 5.58 13.63
CA LEU A 139 0.11 6.80 14.45
C LEU A 139 0.94 7.94 13.83
N ASP A 140 1.94 7.62 13.01
CA ASP A 140 2.73 8.57 12.23
C ASP A 140 2.07 8.90 10.87
N GLY A 141 0.86 8.41 10.59
CA GLY A 141 0.17 8.62 9.31
C GLY A 141 0.77 7.85 8.12
N ARG A 142 1.63 6.85 8.38
CA ARG A 142 2.27 6.08 7.30
C ARG A 142 1.28 5.12 6.65
N ILE A 143 1.33 5.04 5.33
CA ILE A 143 0.50 4.14 4.52
C ILE A 143 1.12 2.74 4.55
N LEU A 144 0.41 1.76 5.12
CA LEU A 144 0.88 0.38 5.11
C LEU A 144 0.98 -0.14 3.66
N ALA A 145 2.19 -0.51 3.23
CA ALA A 145 2.46 -1.02 1.88
C ALA A 145 2.43 -2.55 1.81
N GLY A 146 2.73 -3.24 2.91
CA GLY A 146 2.72 -4.70 3.02
C GLY A 146 4.05 -5.28 3.50
N ALA A 147 4.09 -6.60 3.69
CA ALA A 147 5.29 -7.32 4.10
C ALA A 147 6.15 -7.72 2.91
N ILE A 148 7.43 -7.33 2.93
CA ILE A 148 8.37 -7.56 1.83
C ILE A 148 9.36 -8.70 2.10
N SER A 149 9.45 -9.16 3.35
CA SER A 149 10.32 -10.26 3.74
C SER A 149 9.85 -10.96 5.00
N PHE A 150 10.32 -12.19 5.15
CA PHE A 150 10.09 -13.03 6.32
C PHE A 150 11.40 -13.68 6.79
N LYS A 151 11.47 -14.08 8.06
CA LYS A 151 12.61 -14.87 8.54
C LYS A 151 12.63 -16.24 7.87
N GLY A 152 13.79 -16.57 7.32
CA GLY A 152 14.05 -17.86 6.69
C GLY A 152 15.47 -18.31 6.96
N GLU A 153 15.70 -19.60 6.75
CA GLU A 153 17.04 -20.17 6.80
C GLU A 153 17.91 -19.60 5.67
N SER A 154 19.16 -19.31 6.00
CA SER A 154 20.19 -18.97 5.03
C SER A 154 20.86 -20.23 4.49
N GLU A 155 21.51 -20.12 3.33
CA GLU A 155 22.43 -21.17 2.91
C GLU A 155 23.50 -21.38 3.99
N THR A 156 23.87 -22.65 4.22
CA THR A 156 24.91 -22.99 5.19
C THR A 156 26.23 -22.41 4.71
N ASP A 157 26.89 -21.62 5.55
CA ASP A 157 28.25 -21.15 5.27
C ASP A 157 29.20 -22.37 5.35
N PRO A 158 29.86 -22.77 4.25
CA PRO A 158 30.72 -23.96 4.23
C PRO A 158 31.95 -23.83 5.14
N ALA A 159 32.43 -22.62 5.40
CA ALA A 159 33.59 -22.34 6.24
C ALA A 159 33.21 -22.30 7.73
N LEU A 160 32.00 -21.85 8.06
CA LEU A 160 31.53 -21.75 9.45
C LEU A 160 30.71 -22.96 9.91
N ALA A 161 30.29 -23.84 8.98
CA ALA A 161 29.33 -24.93 9.22
C ALA A 161 28.08 -24.45 10.00
N PHE A 162 27.71 -23.19 9.81
CA PHE A 162 26.65 -22.50 10.53
C PHE A 162 25.54 -22.07 9.57
N ARG A 163 24.30 -22.18 10.05
CA ARG A 163 23.11 -21.76 9.31
C ARG A 163 22.47 -20.57 10.01
N ALA A 164 22.61 -19.39 9.43
CA ALA A 164 22.01 -18.17 9.98
C ALA A 164 20.52 -18.07 9.62
N PHE A 165 19.74 -17.41 10.47
CA PHE A 165 18.40 -16.94 10.13
C PHE A 165 18.45 -15.48 9.68
N ALA A 166 18.06 -15.23 8.44
CA ALA A 166 18.05 -13.91 7.82
C ALA A 166 16.67 -13.59 7.26
N ASN A 167 16.41 -12.31 7.01
CA ASN A 167 15.25 -11.88 6.26
C ASN A 167 15.43 -12.23 4.79
N ARG A 168 14.50 -13.01 4.25
CA ARG A 168 14.45 -13.37 2.84
C ARG A 168 13.34 -12.57 2.16
N PRO A 169 13.66 -11.82 1.09
CA PRO A 169 12.63 -11.08 0.36
C PRO A 169 11.59 -12.05 -0.19
N GLU A 170 10.33 -11.63 -0.18
CA GLU A 170 9.23 -12.33 -0.85
C GLU A 170 8.94 -11.59 -2.17
N PRO A 171 9.32 -12.14 -3.34
CA PRO A 171 9.37 -11.38 -4.60
C PRO A 171 8.03 -10.80 -5.06
N ASP A 172 6.93 -11.54 -4.92
CA ASP A 172 5.59 -11.07 -5.30
C ASP A 172 5.15 -9.87 -4.44
N ARG A 173 5.49 -9.89 -3.14
CA ARG A 173 5.19 -8.79 -2.22
C ARG A 173 6.06 -7.57 -2.45
N VAL A 174 7.35 -7.77 -2.74
CA VAL A 174 8.25 -6.69 -3.16
C VAL A 174 7.71 -6.02 -4.43
N ALA A 175 7.29 -6.80 -5.42
CA ALA A 175 6.68 -6.29 -6.65
C ALA A 175 5.37 -5.54 -6.37
N GLN A 176 4.52 -6.05 -5.47
CA GLN A 176 3.29 -5.40 -5.04
C GLN A 176 3.55 -4.02 -4.44
N VAL A 177 4.53 -3.91 -3.54
CA VAL A 177 4.92 -2.62 -2.94
C VAL A 177 5.42 -1.66 -4.01
N ALA A 178 6.32 -2.11 -4.89
CA ALA A 178 6.87 -1.26 -5.94
C ALA A 178 5.79 -0.79 -6.93
N ASN A 179 4.81 -1.64 -7.27
CA ASN A 179 3.63 -1.27 -8.07
C ASN A 179 2.76 -0.22 -7.37
N ARG A 180 2.53 -0.38 -6.05
CA ARG A 180 1.76 0.58 -5.26
C ARG A 180 2.42 1.95 -5.24
N VAL A 181 3.73 2.01 -4.98
CA VAL A 181 4.50 3.26 -4.98
C VAL A 181 4.45 3.92 -6.36
N GLN A 182 4.66 3.16 -7.43
CA GLN A 182 4.56 3.67 -8.80
C GLN A 182 3.17 4.24 -9.11
N ALA A 183 2.10 3.57 -8.67
CA ALA A 183 0.72 4.04 -8.87
C ALA A 183 0.45 5.37 -8.15
N PHE A 184 0.98 5.56 -6.94
CA PHE A 184 0.89 6.84 -6.23
C PHE A 184 1.65 7.97 -6.93
N ILE A 185 2.87 7.69 -7.40
CA ILE A 185 3.65 8.67 -8.16
C ILE A 185 2.95 9.04 -9.46
N ARG A 186 2.37 8.05 -10.15
CA ARG A 186 1.53 8.29 -11.33
C ARG A 186 0.36 9.20 -10.98
N LEU A 187 -0.38 8.90 -9.91
CA LEU A 187 -1.49 9.72 -9.43
C LEU A 187 -1.06 11.17 -9.16
N GLN A 188 0.06 11.39 -8.47
CA GLN A 188 0.60 12.73 -8.21
C GLN A 188 0.91 13.50 -9.50
N ARG A 189 1.49 12.83 -10.50
CA ARG A 189 1.91 13.44 -11.77
C ARG A 189 0.79 13.62 -12.78
N THR A 190 -0.26 12.79 -12.74
CA THR A 190 -1.42 12.92 -13.65
C THR A 190 -2.17 14.22 -13.37
N PRO A 191 -2.42 15.07 -14.38
CA PRO A 191 -3.25 16.27 -14.25
C PRO A 191 -4.64 15.94 -13.69
N ARG A 192 -5.23 16.81 -12.87
CA ARG A 192 -6.52 16.54 -12.21
C ARG A 192 -7.63 16.17 -13.20
N ALA A 193 -7.70 16.85 -14.35
CA ALA A 193 -8.68 16.59 -15.40
C ALA A 193 -8.54 15.19 -16.05
N GLU A 194 -7.36 14.56 -15.96
CA GLU A 194 -7.08 13.23 -16.51
C GLU A 194 -7.16 12.12 -15.44
N ARG A 195 -7.29 12.48 -14.16
CA ARG A 195 -7.39 11.49 -13.07
C ARG A 195 -8.75 10.82 -13.10
N LYS A 196 -8.75 9.50 -13.26
CA LYS A 196 -9.95 8.67 -13.14
C LYS A 196 -10.11 8.21 -11.70
N LEU A 197 -11.21 8.61 -11.06
CA LEU A 197 -11.55 8.27 -9.69
C LEU A 197 -12.76 7.33 -9.67
N ALA A 198 -12.76 6.35 -8.78
CA ALA A 198 -13.91 5.49 -8.52
C ALA A 198 -14.37 5.71 -7.08
N ILE A 199 -15.65 5.99 -6.90
CA ILE A 199 -16.30 6.07 -5.58
C ILE A 199 -17.10 4.78 -5.41
N LEU A 200 -16.70 3.94 -4.46
CA LEU A 200 -17.36 2.67 -4.18
C LEU A 200 -18.35 2.87 -3.03
N ILE A 201 -19.62 2.56 -3.30
CA ILE A 201 -20.71 2.64 -2.32
C ILE A 201 -21.10 1.22 -1.92
N PRO A 202 -21.03 0.85 -0.64
CA PRO A 202 -21.45 -0.47 -0.20
C PRO A 202 -22.97 -0.62 -0.37
N ASP A 203 -23.40 -1.74 -0.92
CA ASP A 203 -24.81 -2.09 -1.02
C ASP A 203 -25.08 -3.45 -0.38
N TYR A 204 -26.25 -3.55 0.25
CA TYR A 204 -26.71 -4.76 0.94
C TYR A 204 -28.10 -5.12 0.42
N PRO A 205 -28.21 -5.78 -0.75
CA PRO A 205 -29.49 -6.04 -1.40
C PRO A 205 -30.45 -6.86 -0.53
N SER A 206 -29.91 -7.71 0.35
CA SER A 206 -30.67 -8.54 1.29
C SER A 206 -31.22 -7.76 2.51
N ALA A 207 -30.89 -6.47 2.64
CA ALA A 207 -31.33 -5.62 3.74
C ALA A 207 -31.94 -4.31 3.19
N PRO A 208 -33.27 -4.27 2.97
CA PRO A 208 -33.96 -3.10 2.43
C PRO A 208 -33.63 -1.81 3.20
N GLY A 209 -33.34 -0.73 2.48
CA GLY A 209 -32.97 0.57 3.06
C GLY A 209 -31.50 0.70 3.49
N ARG A 210 -30.63 -0.26 3.15
CA ARG A 210 -29.18 -0.21 3.42
C ARG A 210 -28.30 0.08 2.20
N THR A 211 -28.87 0.55 1.10
CA THR A 211 -28.10 1.02 -0.04
C THR A 211 -27.26 2.24 0.35
N GLY A 212 -25.94 2.13 0.18
CA GLY A 212 -25.00 3.14 0.67
C GLY A 212 -24.98 3.28 2.18
N TYR A 213 -25.25 2.21 2.93
CA TYR A 213 -25.22 2.30 4.39
C TYR A 213 -23.79 2.43 4.92
N ALA A 214 -23.49 3.57 5.54
CA ALA A 214 -22.32 3.78 6.38
C ALA A 214 -22.74 4.40 7.72
N VAL A 215 -22.25 3.85 8.82
CA VAL A 215 -22.67 4.25 10.18
C VAL A 215 -22.33 5.71 10.43
N GLY A 216 -23.34 6.53 10.73
CA GLY A 216 -23.17 7.94 11.07
C GLY A 216 -22.91 8.87 9.88
N LEU A 217 -23.05 8.40 8.64
CA LEU A 217 -22.80 9.18 7.43
C LEU A 217 -24.01 9.13 6.48
N ASP A 218 -24.45 10.29 6.00
CA ASP A 218 -25.35 10.38 4.85
C ASP A 218 -24.52 10.20 3.57
N VAL A 219 -24.39 8.95 3.12
CA VAL A 219 -23.50 8.58 2.00
C VAL A 219 -23.93 9.24 0.69
N PRO A 220 -25.20 9.17 0.23
CA PRO A 220 -25.61 9.82 -1.00
C PRO A 220 -25.34 11.34 -1.00
N SER A 221 -25.68 12.04 0.08
CA SER A 221 -25.42 13.48 0.21
C SER A 221 -23.92 13.78 0.22
N SER A 222 -23.13 12.93 0.89
CA SER A 222 -21.67 13.07 0.94
C SER A 222 -21.01 12.83 -0.42
N VAL A 223 -21.53 11.87 -1.21
CA VAL A 223 -21.06 11.65 -2.59
C VAL A 223 -21.34 12.86 -3.47
N LEU A 224 -22.54 13.44 -3.40
CA LEU A 224 -22.84 14.67 -4.14
C LEU A 224 -21.92 15.82 -3.78
N ALA A 225 -21.67 16.04 -2.48
CA ALA A 225 -20.73 17.05 -2.02
C ALA A 225 -19.31 16.78 -2.58
N MET A 226 -18.82 15.53 -2.51
CA MET A 226 -17.53 15.16 -3.09
C MET A 226 -17.47 15.39 -4.60
N LEU A 227 -18.53 15.09 -5.36
CA LEU A 227 -18.57 15.32 -6.81
C LEU A 227 -18.48 16.82 -7.15
N HIS A 228 -19.16 17.67 -6.38
CA HIS A 228 -19.06 19.12 -6.54
C HIS A 228 -17.65 19.62 -6.19
N ASP A 229 -17.09 19.21 -5.05
CA ASP A 229 -15.72 19.57 -4.66
C ASP A 229 -14.69 19.15 -5.71
N LEU A 230 -14.82 17.93 -6.26
CA LEU A 230 -13.93 17.43 -7.32
C LEU A 230 -14.05 18.28 -8.60
N SER A 231 -15.27 18.62 -9.01
CA SER A 231 -15.51 19.48 -10.17
C SER A 231 -14.87 20.86 -9.99
N GLU A 232 -15.08 21.50 -8.83
CA GLU A 232 -14.49 22.80 -8.49
C GLU A 232 -12.95 22.76 -8.45
N GLN A 233 -12.37 21.63 -8.05
CA GLN A 233 -10.92 21.42 -8.04
C GLN A 233 -10.33 21.08 -9.43
N GLY A 234 -11.14 21.03 -10.48
CA GLY A 234 -10.72 20.82 -11.86
C GLY A 234 -10.57 19.35 -12.28
N TYR A 235 -11.24 18.43 -11.58
CA TYR A 235 -11.40 17.05 -12.05
C TYR A 235 -12.50 16.99 -13.12
N ALA A 236 -12.39 16.03 -14.04
CA ALA A 236 -13.44 15.79 -15.02
C ALA A 236 -14.64 15.09 -14.34
N VAL A 237 -15.68 15.86 -14.03
CA VAL A 237 -16.94 15.37 -13.46
C VAL A 237 -18.08 15.92 -14.28
N GLU A 238 -18.85 15.03 -14.91
CA GLU A 238 -20.00 15.37 -15.75
C GLU A 238 -21.28 14.78 -15.14
N GLY A 239 -22.43 15.41 -15.42
CA GLY A 239 -23.73 14.83 -15.07
C GLY A 239 -23.99 14.63 -13.57
N ILE A 240 -23.50 15.52 -12.70
CA ILE A 240 -23.73 15.42 -11.25
C ILE A 240 -25.26 15.43 -10.97
N PRO A 241 -25.82 14.39 -10.32
CA PRO A 241 -27.23 14.35 -9.97
C PRO A 241 -27.62 15.51 -9.03
N GLN A 242 -28.85 16.01 -9.13
CA GLN A 242 -29.28 17.17 -8.33
C GLN A 242 -29.73 16.78 -6.92
N THR A 243 -30.10 15.51 -6.72
CA THR A 243 -30.56 15.02 -5.42
C THR A 243 -29.95 13.66 -5.05
N PRO A 244 -29.83 13.36 -3.75
CA PRO A 244 -29.45 12.04 -3.25
C PRO A 244 -30.25 10.89 -3.88
N ARG A 245 -31.56 11.12 -4.11
CA ARG A 245 -32.42 10.11 -4.71
C ARG A 245 -32.09 9.86 -6.18
N GLU A 246 -31.83 10.91 -6.95
CA GLU A 246 -31.41 10.79 -8.36
C GLU A 246 -30.09 10.03 -8.49
N LEU A 247 -29.13 10.26 -7.57
CA LEU A 247 -27.88 9.49 -7.54
C LEU A 247 -28.13 8.00 -7.35
N LEU A 248 -28.96 7.63 -6.37
CA LEU A 248 -29.30 6.23 -6.11
C LEU A 248 -30.07 5.60 -7.27
N ASP A 249 -31.04 6.33 -7.83
CA ASP A 249 -31.80 5.85 -8.98
C ASP A 249 -30.89 5.59 -10.20
N GLU A 250 -29.85 6.41 -10.41
CA GLU A 250 -28.90 6.21 -11.50
C GLU A 250 -28.01 4.98 -11.29
N LEU A 251 -27.59 4.74 -10.03
CA LEU A 251 -26.84 3.53 -9.69
C LEU A 251 -27.68 2.26 -9.87
N GLU A 252 -28.97 2.30 -9.54
CA GLU A 252 -29.90 1.18 -9.73
C GLU A 252 -30.17 0.87 -11.21
N ARG A 253 -30.13 1.88 -12.10
CA ARG A 253 -30.33 1.71 -13.55
C ARG A 253 -29.07 1.27 -14.29
N SER A 254 -27.89 1.44 -13.70
CA SER A 254 -26.64 1.14 -14.36
C SER A 254 -26.48 -0.37 -14.56
N GLU A 255 -26.55 -0.82 -15.81
CA GLU A 255 -26.29 -2.22 -16.21
C GLU A 255 -24.80 -2.48 -16.52
N GLY A 256 -23.90 -1.61 -16.03
CA GLY A 256 -22.46 -1.78 -16.22
C GLY A 256 -21.96 -3.07 -15.57
N GLY A 257 -21.49 -4.01 -16.38
CA GLY A 257 -20.96 -5.30 -15.93
C GLY A 257 -19.71 -5.70 -16.69
N LEU A 258 -18.98 -6.68 -16.14
CA LEU A 258 -17.86 -7.32 -16.83
C LEU A 258 -18.42 -8.45 -17.71
N GLY A 259 -18.12 -8.43 -19.00
CA GLY A 259 -18.52 -9.51 -19.90
C GLY A 259 -17.88 -10.84 -19.50
N LEU A 260 -18.54 -11.97 -19.77
CA LEU A 260 -18.03 -13.30 -19.41
C LEU A 260 -16.63 -13.56 -20.01
N GLY A 261 -16.40 -13.17 -21.26
CA GLY A 261 -15.08 -13.30 -21.91
C GLY A 261 -14.00 -12.52 -21.15
N ASP A 262 -14.26 -11.25 -20.86
CA ASP A 262 -13.33 -10.39 -20.10
C ASP A 262 -13.09 -10.92 -18.69
N TYR A 263 -14.12 -11.46 -18.03
CA TYR A 263 -14.00 -12.11 -16.73
C TYR A 263 -13.10 -13.34 -16.78
N LEU A 264 -13.26 -14.20 -17.80
CA LEU A 264 -12.45 -15.40 -17.95
C LEU A 264 -10.99 -15.05 -18.24
N ASP A 265 -10.74 -14.04 -19.08
CA ASP A 265 -9.39 -13.54 -19.36
C ASP A 265 -8.73 -12.98 -18.09
N LEU A 266 -9.45 -12.16 -17.30
CA LEU A 266 -8.98 -11.67 -16.00
C LEU A 266 -8.72 -12.81 -15.02
N SER A 267 -9.58 -13.83 -15.00
CA SER A 267 -9.44 -14.96 -14.08
C SER A 267 -8.17 -15.77 -14.33
N ALA A 268 -7.69 -15.82 -15.59
CA ALA A 268 -6.47 -16.52 -15.96
C ALA A 268 -5.20 -15.85 -15.41
N GLU A 269 -5.25 -14.56 -15.06
CA GLU A 269 -4.14 -13.82 -14.46
C GLU A 269 -4.08 -13.96 -12.93
N LEU A 270 -5.14 -14.48 -12.30
CA LEU A 270 -5.25 -14.61 -10.85
C LEU A 270 -4.65 -15.93 -10.33
N PRO A 271 -4.25 -16.00 -9.05
CA PRO A 271 -3.76 -17.25 -8.46
C PRO A 271 -4.78 -18.38 -8.60
N ALA A 272 -4.32 -19.54 -9.09
CA ALA A 272 -5.19 -20.70 -9.35
C ALA A 272 -5.97 -21.14 -8.09
N GLU A 273 -5.35 -21.06 -6.91
CA GLU A 273 -6.02 -21.37 -5.64
C GLU A 273 -7.17 -20.42 -5.31
N ALA A 274 -7.03 -19.13 -5.66
CA ALA A 274 -8.09 -18.14 -5.44
C ALA A 274 -9.27 -18.39 -6.38
N ILE A 275 -9.01 -18.66 -7.66
CA ILE A 275 -10.06 -19.00 -8.62
C ILE A 275 -10.75 -20.32 -8.22
N ALA A 276 -9.98 -21.34 -7.81
CA ALA A 276 -10.55 -22.59 -7.34
C ALA A 276 -11.45 -22.40 -6.10
N ALA A 277 -11.07 -21.53 -5.16
CA ALA A 277 -11.89 -21.21 -3.99
C ALA A 277 -13.19 -20.49 -4.39
N VAL A 278 -13.12 -19.54 -5.34
CA VAL A 278 -14.30 -18.86 -5.88
C VAL A 278 -15.21 -19.86 -6.58
N THR A 279 -14.68 -20.70 -7.47
CA THR A 279 -15.47 -21.71 -8.21
C THR A 279 -16.08 -22.76 -7.26
N ALA A 280 -15.37 -23.17 -6.21
CA ALA A 280 -15.91 -24.12 -5.23
C ALA A 280 -17.06 -23.50 -4.41
N ALA A 281 -17.01 -22.21 -4.12
CA ALA A 281 -18.05 -21.51 -3.37
C ALA A 281 -19.25 -21.12 -4.24
N TRP A 282 -19.01 -20.74 -5.50
CA TRP A 282 -19.99 -20.03 -6.33
C TRP A 282 -20.31 -20.71 -7.67
N GLY A 283 -19.68 -21.86 -7.97
CA GLY A 283 -19.85 -22.55 -9.25
C GLY A 283 -18.98 -21.97 -10.37
N ASN A 284 -19.15 -22.52 -11.58
CA ASN A 284 -18.41 -22.10 -12.76
C ASN A 284 -19.17 -20.99 -13.48
N ALA A 285 -18.51 -19.85 -13.71
CA ALA A 285 -19.09 -18.69 -14.37
C ALA A 285 -19.58 -18.97 -15.81
N ALA A 286 -19.06 -20.01 -16.47
CA ALA A 286 -19.52 -20.43 -17.80
C ALA A 286 -20.85 -21.21 -17.77
N ASP A 287 -21.18 -21.82 -16.64
CA ASP A 287 -22.30 -22.75 -16.50
C ASP A 287 -23.47 -22.12 -15.70
N GLU A 288 -23.16 -21.23 -14.75
CA GLU A 288 -24.14 -20.57 -13.88
C GLU A 288 -23.89 -19.05 -13.85
N THR A 289 -24.86 -18.27 -14.33
CA THR A 289 -24.85 -16.80 -14.27
C THR A 289 -26.10 -16.28 -13.57
N GLY A 290 -25.95 -15.48 -12.51
CA GLY A 290 -27.08 -14.85 -11.81
C GLY A 290 -26.85 -14.68 -10.31
N LEU A 291 -27.91 -14.32 -9.59
CA LEU A 291 -27.91 -14.29 -8.13
C LEU A 291 -27.85 -15.73 -7.60
N CYS A 292 -26.76 -16.06 -6.91
CA CYS A 292 -26.61 -17.31 -6.18
C CYS A 292 -26.77 -17.04 -4.68
N ASP A 293 -27.47 -17.93 -3.97
CA ASP A 293 -27.48 -17.89 -2.51
C ASP A 293 -26.05 -18.11 -2.02
N ALA A 294 -25.57 -17.23 -1.15
CA ALA A 294 -24.25 -17.37 -0.57
C ALA A 294 -24.15 -18.70 0.18
N PRO A 295 -23.11 -19.53 -0.07
CA PRO A 295 -22.87 -20.67 0.79
C PRO A 295 -22.72 -20.18 2.24
N PRO A 296 -23.18 -20.94 3.24
CA PRO A 296 -23.05 -20.53 4.64
C PRO A 296 -21.60 -20.19 4.93
N SER A 297 -21.37 -19.00 5.47
CA SER A 297 -20.06 -18.40 5.70
C SER A 297 -19.06 -19.41 6.26
N VAL A 298 -17.95 -19.61 5.56
CA VAL A 298 -16.79 -20.38 6.04
C VAL A 298 -15.92 -19.54 6.99
N LEU A 299 -16.25 -18.25 7.19
CA LEU A 299 -15.58 -17.46 8.23
C LEU A 299 -15.99 -18.02 9.59
N PRO A 300 -15.03 -18.43 10.44
CA PRO A 300 -15.34 -18.88 11.79
C PRO A 300 -16.09 -17.78 12.52
N ASP A 301 -17.11 -18.18 13.27
CA ASP A 301 -17.87 -17.30 14.15
C ASP A 301 -16.89 -16.51 15.04
N THR A 302 -16.73 -15.21 14.77
CA THR A 302 -15.88 -14.32 15.56
C THR A 302 -16.64 -13.76 16.77
N SER A 303 -17.84 -14.27 17.06
CA SER A 303 -18.58 -13.98 18.29
C SER A 303 -17.97 -14.78 19.45
N GLY A 304 -16.94 -14.23 20.07
CA GLY A 304 -16.31 -14.76 21.29
C GLY A 304 -15.81 -13.63 22.18
#